data_AF-A0A9W7TF03-F1
#
_entry.id   AF-A0A9W7TF03-F1
#
_cell.length_a   1.000
_cell.length_b   1.000
_cell.length_c   1.000
_cell.angle_alpha   90.00
_cell.angle_beta   90.00
_cell.angle_gamma   90.00
#
_symmetry.space_group_name_H-M   'P 1'
#
loop_
_entity.id
_entity.type
_entity.pdbx_description
1 polymer ?
#
loop_
_entity_poly.entity_id
_entity_poly.type
_entity_poly.pdbx_seq_one_letter_code
_entity_poly.pdbx_strand_id
1 'polypeptide(L)'
;MHSKDQNCHEDYQKTADWLLSHTQHRPKVAIICGSGLGLLADALKCQDFFKYSDIPSFPQSTGHFSTDSYSCGDLMIIRDHINFPGLAGLNPLNGPNDDKFGPRFPPMSGVYDKGLRKMAFDICKTMGISQYVQEGVYCMVGGPNFESIAEARLLHRLDVDAVGMSTAPEVLVASHCGMKVFGLSLITNKVVKSYEDNETVNHEAVLEVSKMRSETLQTLVTELISRMDINNNNTV
;
A
#
# COMPACT_ATOMS: atom_id res chain seq x y z
N MET A 1 4.47 19.07 25.88
CA MET A 1 3.13 18.67 26.35
C MET A 1 2.72 17.44 25.52
N HIS A 2 3.21 16.25 25.89
CA HIS A 2 2.94 14.99 25.20
C HIS A 2 2.00 14.16 26.07
N SER A 3 0.70 14.30 25.84
CA SER A 3 -0.30 13.28 26.15
C SER A 3 -1.05 13.01 24.85
N LYS A 4 -0.62 11.99 24.11
CA LYS A 4 -1.44 11.36 23.08
C LYS A 4 -1.29 9.87 23.26
N ASP A 5 -2.43 9.23 23.46
CA ASP A 5 -2.59 7.84 23.83
C ASP A 5 -1.70 6.95 22.98
N GLN A 6 -0.67 6.40 23.61
CA GLN A 6 0.14 5.37 22.99
C GLN A 6 -0.68 4.09 23.07
N ASN A 7 -1.28 3.69 21.95
CA ASN A 7 -1.97 2.40 21.84
C ASN A 7 -1.03 1.30 22.32
N CYS A 8 -1.41 0.63 23.41
CA CYS A 8 -0.60 -0.44 23.96
C CYS A 8 -0.97 -1.77 23.31
N HIS A 9 -0.15 -2.80 23.50
CA HIS A 9 -0.45 -4.15 23.00
C HIS A 9 -1.87 -4.62 23.38
N GLU A 10 -2.35 -4.25 24.57
CA GLU A 10 -3.69 -4.62 25.01
C GLU A 10 -4.79 -3.99 24.15
N ASP A 11 -4.58 -2.79 23.60
CA ASP A 11 -5.57 -2.14 22.75
C ASP A 11 -5.66 -2.84 21.39
N TYR A 12 -4.50 -3.20 20.81
CA TYR A 12 -4.46 -4.02 19.59
C TYR A 12 -5.11 -5.40 19.81
N GLN A 13 -4.84 -6.04 20.96
CA GLN A 13 -5.43 -7.33 21.31
C GLN A 13 -6.95 -7.23 21.48
N LYS A 14 -7.46 -6.19 22.16
CA LYS A 14 -8.90 -5.96 22.30
C LYS A 14 -9.59 -5.81 20.94
N THR A 15 -9.00 -5.04 20.02
CA THR A 15 -9.53 -4.89 18.66
C THR A 15 -9.51 -6.22 17.91
N ALA A 16 -8.44 -7.01 18.03
CA ALA A 16 -8.34 -8.33 17.43
C ALA A 16 -9.38 -9.31 18.00
N ASP A 17 -9.55 -9.36 19.32
CA ASP A 17 -10.53 -10.22 20.01
C ASP A 17 -11.97 -9.82 19.65
N TRP A 18 -12.22 -8.53 19.51
CA TRP A 18 -13.50 -8.02 19.02
C TRP A 18 -13.77 -8.55 17.60
N LEU A 19 -12.83 -8.41 16.66
CA LEU A 19 -13.00 -8.95 15.30
C LEU A 19 -13.20 -10.48 15.32
N LEU A 20 -12.37 -11.22 16.07
CA LEU A 20 -12.42 -12.69 16.15
C LEU A 20 -13.73 -13.23 16.74
N SER A 21 -14.41 -12.45 17.59
CA SER A 21 -15.72 -12.80 18.15
C SER A 21 -16.89 -12.46 17.23
N HIS A 22 -16.71 -11.55 16.27
CA HIS A 22 -17.76 -11.11 15.34
C HIS A 22 -17.67 -11.73 13.95
N THR A 23 -16.64 -12.52 13.66
CA THR A 23 -16.55 -13.29 12.41
C THR A 23 -15.99 -14.70 12.62
N GLN A 24 -16.43 -15.65 11.80
CA GLN A 24 -15.84 -16.99 11.72
C GLN A 24 -14.58 -17.02 10.82
N HIS A 25 -14.31 -15.97 10.05
CA HIS A 25 -13.15 -15.90 9.17
C HIS A 25 -11.84 -15.79 9.95
N ARG A 26 -10.79 -16.45 9.44
CA ARG A 26 -9.42 -16.41 9.99
C ARG A 26 -8.43 -16.07 8.87
N PRO A 27 -8.37 -14.78 8.46
CA PRO A 27 -7.62 -14.38 7.29
C PRO A 27 -6.12 -14.64 7.46
N LYS A 28 -5.47 -15.07 6.38
CA LYS A 28 -4.01 -15.22 6.28
C LYS A 28 -3.35 -14.11 5.46
N VAL A 29 -4.17 -13.34 4.74
CA VAL A 29 -3.77 -12.23 3.88
C VAL A 29 -4.61 -11.03 4.27
N ALA A 30 -3.94 -9.88 4.40
CA ALA A 30 -4.59 -8.58 4.55
C ALA A 30 -4.35 -7.76 3.28
N ILE A 31 -5.36 -7.03 2.82
CA ILE A 31 -5.29 -6.17 1.63
C ILE A 31 -5.69 -4.77 2.06
N ILE A 32 -4.83 -3.80 1.79
CA ILE A 32 -5.13 -2.38 1.99
C ILE A 32 -5.39 -1.77 0.61
N CYS A 33 -6.61 -1.29 0.39
CA CYS A 33 -7.02 -0.73 -0.88
C CYS A 33 -6.83 0.79 -0.87
N GLY A 34 -6.04 1.30 -1.82
CA GLY A 34 -5.94 2.74 -2.07
C GLY A 34 -7.22 3.33 -2.67
N SER A 35 -7.22 4.64 -2.91
CA SER A 35 -8.39 5.34 -3.47
C SER A 35 -8.83 4.77 -4.82
N GLY A 36 -10.13 4.50 -4.93
CA GLY A 36 -10.74 3.93 -6.13
C GLY A 36 -10.54 2.41 -6.29
N LEU A 37 -9.88 1.73 -5.35
CA LEU A 37 -9.68 0.27 -5.37
C LEU A 37 -10.65 -0.49 -4.45
N GLY A 38 -11.67 0.19 -3.92
CA GLY A 38 -12.68 -0.42 -3.03
C GLY A 38 -13.45 -1.58 -3.68
N LEU A 39 -13.53 -1.61 -5.02
CA LEU A 39 -14.16 -2.69 -5.78
C LEU A 39 -13.51 -4.07 -5.54
N LEU A 40 -12.25 -4.11 -5.07
CA LEU A 40 -11.62 -5.35 -4.62
C LEU A 40 -12.35 -6.00 -3.44
N ALA A 41 -12.90 -5.19 -2.53
CA ALA A 41 -13.69 -5.70 -1.41
C ALA A 41 -15.02 -6.28 -1.90
N ASP A 42 -15.67 -5.62 -2.87
CA ASP A 42 -16.95 -6.07 -3.44
C ASP A 42 -16.84 -7.45 -4.14
N ALA A 43 -15.64 -7.81 -4.60
CA ALA A 43 -15.35 -9.09 -5.23
C ALA A 43 -15.33 -10.30 -4.28
N LEU A 44 -15.19 -10.06 -2.97
CA LEU A 44 -15.05 -11.13 -1.99
C LEU A 44 -16.34 -11.95 -1.90
N LYS A 45 -16.21 -13.26 -1.69
CA LYS A 45 -17.36 -14.15 -1.43
C LYS A 45 -17.48 -14.37 0.07
N CYS A 46 -18.72 -14.50 0.57
CA CYS A 46 -19.01 -14.72 1.99
C CYS A 46 -18.36 -13.63 2.87
N GLN A 47 -18.83 -12.38 2.73
CA GLN A 47 -18.24 -11.24 3.42
C GLN A 47 -18.94 -10.96 4.75
N ASP A 48 -18.16 -10.72 5.80
CA ASP A 48 -18.61 -9.99 6.98
C ASP A 48 -18.12 -8.53 6.86
N PHE A 49 -19.03 -7.56 6.99
CA PHE A 49 -18.74 -6.14 6.83
C PHE A 49 -18.74 -5.43 8.19
N PHE A 50 -17.66 -4.69 8.47
CA PHE A 50 -17.50 -3.89 9.68
C PHE A 50 -17.19 -2.45 9.30
N LYS A 51 -17.98 -1.50 9.79
CA LYS A 51 -17.60 -0.08 9.65
C LYS A 51 -16.45 0.20 10.60
N TYR A 52 -15.51 1.03 10.17
CA TYR A 52 -14.40 1.45 11.04
C TYR A 52 -14.88 2.12 12.33
N SER A 53 -16.03 2.80 12.31
CA SER A 53 -16.66 3.38 13.51
C SER A 53 -17.09 2.36 14.56
N ASP A 54 -17.34 1.12 14.13
CA ASP A 54 -17.87 0.06 14.98
C ASP A 54 -16.72 -0.76 15.59
N ILE A 55 -15.51 -0.62 15.02
CA ILE A 55 -14.29 -1.28 15.48
C ILE A 55 -13.62 -0.39 16.54
N PRO A 56 -13.38 -0.91 17.75
CA PRO A 56 -12.69 -0.15 18.79
C PRO A 56 -11.32 0.37 18.29
N SER A 57 -11.09 1.67 18.48
CA SER A 57 -9.80 2.36 18.23
C SER A 57 -9.37 2.49 16.75
N PHE A 58 -10.28 2.41 15.78
CA PHE A 58 -9.94 2.47 14.34
C PHE A 58 -10.00 3.89 13.71
N PRO A 59 -9.02 4.30 12.86
CA PRO A 59 -8.96 5.63 12.23
C PRO A 59 -9.72 5.76 10.86
N GLN A 60 -9.75 6.97 10.26
CA GLN A 60 -10.39 7.29 8.94
C GLN A 60 -9.37 7.71 7.84
N SER A 61 -9.70 7.57 6.55
CA SER A 61 -8.75 7.50 5.40
C SER A 61 -8.82 8.63 4.34
N THR A 62 -7.70 8.96 3.64
CA THR A 62 -7.56 9.87 2.47
C THR A 62 -6.38 9.47 1.51
N GLY A 63 -6.42 9.83 0.20
CA GLY A 63 -5.76 9.17 -0.97
C GLY A 63 -4.48 9.75 -1.66
N HIS A 64 -4.01 9.15 -2.79
CA HIS A 64 -2.60 9.19 -3.36
C HIS A 64 -2.39 9.08 -4.91
N PHE A 65 -1.17 9.38 -5.46
CA PHE A 65 -0.84 9.66 -6.91
C PHE A 65 0.67 9.57 -7.33
N SER A 66 1.08 9.43 -8.64
CA SER A 66 2.41 8.91 -9.16
C SER A 66 3.14 9.65 -10.36
N THR A 67 4.33 9.19 -10.88
CA THR A 67 5.26 9.89 -11.87
C THR A 67 5.70 9.13 -13.19
N ASP A 68 6.74 9.63 -13.91
CA ASP A 68 6.91 9.80 -15.39
C ASP A 68 7.41 8.66 -16.31
N SER A 69 7.85 7.52 -15.79
CA SER A 69 8.16 6.34 -16.65
C SER A 69 6.90 5.57 -17.06
N TYR A 70 5.74 6.05 -16.63
CA TYR A 70 4.46 5.38 -16.72
C TYR A 70 3.45 6.19 -17.52
N SER A 71 2.58 5.47 -18.21
CA SER A 71 1.34 6.02 -18.74
C SER A 71 0.25 5.95 -17.66
N CYS A 72 -0.70 6.87 -17.74
CA CYS A 72 -1.87 6.81 -16.91
C CYS A 72 -2.62 5.48 -17.14
N GLY A 73 -2.93 4.77 -16.06
CA GLY A 73 -3.49 3.42 -16.06
C GLY A 73 -2.47 2.29 -16.08
N ASP A 74 -1.16 2.57 -16.05
CA ASP A 74 -0.13 1.55 -15.85
C ASP A 74 -0.09 1.09 -14.39
N LEU A 75 0.47 -0.09 -14.18
CA LEU A 75 0.72 -0.67 -12.86
C LEU A 75 2.20 -0.66 -12.56
N MET A 76 2.55 -0.26 -11.34
CA MET A 76 3.91 -0.37 -10.81
C MET A 76 3.92 -1.36 -9.65
N ILE A 77 4.63 -2.47 -9.82
CA ILE A 77 5.02 -3.33 -8.71
C ILE A 77 6.11 -2.60 -7.92
N ILE A 78 5.89 -2.40 -6.62
CA ILE A 78 6.84 -1.67 -5.78
C ILE A 78 7.98 -2.61 -5.40
N ARG A 79 9.22 -2.27 -5.81
CA ARG A 79 10.43 -3.00 -5.42
C ARG A 79 11.05 -2.45 -4.15
N ASP A 80 10.98 -1.15 -3.97
CA ASP A 80 11.57 -0.43 -2.84
C ASP A 80 10.83 0.89 -2.59
N HIS A 81 11.14 1.56 -1.48
CA HIS A 81 10.62 2.90 -1.24
C HIS A 81 11.61 3.89 -0.62
N ILE A 82 11.34 5.18 -0.83
CA ILE A 82 11.88 6.29 -0.05
C ILE A 82 10.77 6.81 0.86
N ASN A 83 11.02 6.85 2.17
CA ASN A 83 10.07 7.35 3.17
C ASN A 83 10.55 8.70 3.73
N PHE A 84 10.25 9.81 3.04
CA PHE A 84 10.66 11.14 3.48
C PHE A 84 10.16 11.51 4.88
N PRO A 85 8.88 11.28 5.24
CA PRO A 85 8.41 11.48 6.60
C PRO A 85 9.26 10.70 7.61
N GLY A 86 9.56 9.42 7.33
CA GLY A 86 10.41 8.58 8.17
C GLY A 86 11.82 9.13 8.34
N LEU A 87 12.45 9.63 7.27
CA LEU A 87 13.76 10.28 7.30
C LEU A 87 13.78 11.54 8.19
N ALA A 88 12.65 12.25 8.27
CA ALA A 88 12.47 13.43 9.12
C ALA A 88 12.00 13.09 10.56
N GLY A 89 11.88 11.79 10.90
CA GLY A 89 11.45 11.36 12.23
C GLY A 89 9.93 11.23 12.41
N LEU A 90 9.14 11.25 11.34
CA LEU A 90 7.74 10.81 11.37
C LEU A 90 7.69 9.33 10.99
N ASN A 91 8.10 8.48 11.93
CA ASN A 91 8.17 7.03 11.77
C ASN A 91 7.19 6.34 12.73
N PRO A 92 6.33 5.41 12.28
CA PRO A 92 5.37 4.71 13.15
C PRO A 92 6.03 3.87 14.26
N LEU A 93 7.30 3.53 14.15
CA LEU A 93 8.07 2.79 15.17
C LEU A 93 8.77 3.71 16.18
N ASN A 94 8.57 5.02 16.10
CA ASN A 94 9.07 5.96 17.10
C ASN A 94 8.37 5.76 18.44
N GLY A 95 9.12 5.97 19.53
CA GLY A 95 8.69 5.65 20.90
C GLY A 95 9.20 4.28 21.37
N PRO A 96 8.74 3.79 22.54
CA PRO A 96 9.05 2.45 23.05
C PRO A 96 8.78 1.31 22.05
N ASN A 97 9.63 0.29 22.05
CA ASN A 97 9.39 -0.95 21.29
C ASN A 97 8.67 -1.97 22.17
N ASP A 98 7.70 -2.68 21.60
CA ASP A 98 7.15 -3.89 22.21
C ASP A 98 7.69 -5.11 21.46
N ASP A 99 8.52 -5.90 22.15
CA ASP A 99 9.21 -7.07 21.59
C ASP A 99 8.25 -8.21 21.19
N LYS A 100 6.97 -8.14 21.57
CA LYS A 100 5.94 -9.08 21.11
C LYS A 100 5.61 -8.92 19.63
N PHE A 101 5.77 -7.72 19.07
CA PHE A 101 5.54 -7.47 17.65
C PHE A 101 6.79 -7.73 16.84
N GLY A 102 7.93 -7.17 17.24
CA GLY A 102 9.13 -7.20 16.42
C GLY A 102 10.36 -6.57 17.05
N PRO A 103 11.50 -6.65 16.35
CA PRO A 103 12.76 -6.11 16.84
C PRO A 103 12.74 -4.57 16.86
N ARG A 104 13.54 -3.96 17.75
CA ARG A 104 13.68 -2.50 17.82
C ARG A 104 14.12 -1.86 16.49
N PHE A 105 14.95 -2.56 15.73
CA PHE A 105 15.53 -2.07 14.48
C PHE A 105 15.26 -3.10 13.36
N PRO A 106 14.07 -3.09 12.73
CA PRO A 106 13.76 -4.04 11.67
C PRO A 106 14.56 -3.73 10.40
N PRO A 107 15.08 -4.76 9.70
CA PRO A 107 15.75 -4.56 8.43
C PRO A 107 14.73 -4.25 7.32
N MET A 108 14.95 -3.16 6.58
CA MET A 108 14.07 -2.76 5.47
C MET A 108 14.60 -3.15 4.09
N SER A 109 15.83 -3.66 4.03
CA SER A 109 16.42 -4.15 2.78
C SER A 109 15.61 -5.32 2.22
N GLY A 110 15.00 -5.14 1.06
CA GLY A 110 14.17 -6.17 0.43
C GLY A 110 12.81 -6.38 1.10
N VAL A 111 12.26 -5.36 1.75
CA VAL A 111 10.97 -5.42 2.44
C VAL A 111 9.82 -5.88 1.52
N TYR A 112 9.87 -5.54 0.23
CA TYR A 112 8.94 -6.04 -0.77
C TYR A 112 9.39 -7.41 -1.29
N ASP A 113 8.63 -8.45 -0.92
CA ASP A 113 8.99 -9.85 -1.10
C ASP A 113 9.26 -10.18 -2.59
N LYS A 114 10.48 -10.64 -2.86
CA LYS A 114 10.93 -10.95 -4.23
C LYS A 114 10.12 -12.07 -4.90
N GLY A 115 9.66 -13.05 -4.12
CA GLY A 115 8.84 -14.15 -4.61
C GLY A 115 7.47 -13.65 -5.06
N LEU A 116 6.81 -12.82 -4.25
CA LEU A 116 5.52 -12.21 -4.57
C LEU A 116 5.63 -11.29 -5.79
N ARG A 117 6.68 -10.47 -5.89
CA ARG A 117 6.93 -9.62 -7.07
C ARG A 117 7.09 -10.44 -8.35
N LYS A 118 7.89 -11.51 -8.31
CA LYS A 118 8.07 -12.41 -9.45
C LYS A 118 6.75 -13.07 -9.85
N MET A 119 6.00 -13.58 -8.88
CA MET A 119 4.70 -14.21 -9.11
C MET A 119 3.71 -13.23 -9.78
N ALA A 120 3.66 -11.98 -9.33
CA ALA A 120 2.84 -10.95 -9.94
C ALA A 120 3.22 -10.70 -11.41
N PHE A 121 4.52 -10.62 -11.73
CA PHE A 121 4.98 -10.52 -13.12
C PHE A 121 4.57 -11.71 -13.98
N ASP A 122 4.69 -12.93 -13.46
CA ASP A 122 4.28 -14.14 -14.17
C ASP A 122 2.77 -14.14 -14.45
N ILE A 123 1.95 -13.70 -13.49
CA ILE A 123 0.50 -13.51 -13.67
C ILE A 123 0.21 -12.46 -14.74
N CYS A 124 0.85 -11.29 -14.67
CA CYS A 124 0.67 -10.22 -15.66
C CYS A 124 1.02 -10.70 -17.09
N LYS A 125 2.01 -11.58 -17.22
CA LYS A 125 2.36 -12.23 -18.50
C LYS A 125 1.27 -13.17 -18.98
N THR A 126 0.69 -13.98 -18.10
CA THR A 126 -0.45 -14.85 -18.43
C THR A 126 -1.68 -14.04 -18.84
N MET A 127 -1.92 -12.90 -18.18
CA MET A 127 -3.04 -11.99 -18.47
C MET A 127 -2.83 -11.17 -19.76
N GLY A 128 -1.64 -11.18 -20.37
CA GLY A 128 -1.35 -10.37 -21.55
C GLY A 128 -1.30 -8.86 -21.28
N ILE A 129 -0.95 -8.46 -20.05
CA ILE A 129 -0.87 -7.05 -19.62
C ILE A 129 0.56 -6.60 -19.29
N SER A 130 1.58 -7.43 -19.51
CA SER A 130 2.98 -7.11 -19.18
C SER A 130 3.47 -5.78 -19.74
N GLN A 131 2.93 -5.34 -20.87
CA GLN A 131 3.24 -4.06 -21.51
C GLN A 131 2.83 -2.82 -20.70
N TYR A 132 1.93 -2.99 -19.71
CA TYR A 132 1.42 -1.93 -18.83
C TYR A 132 1.93 -2.10 -17.38
N VAL A 133 2.86 -3.01 -17.14
CA VAL A 133 3.34 -3.35 -15.80
C VAL A 133 4.85 -3.14 -15.74
N GLN A 134 5.29 -2.30 -14.82
CA GLN A 134 6.71 -2.15 -14.53
C GLN A 134 7.01 -2.36 -13.04
N GLU A 135 8.29 -2.34 -12.69
CA GLU A 135 8.75 -2.41 -11.32
C GLU A 135 9.61 -1.18 -11.00
N GLY A 136 9.37 -0.56 -9.86
CA GLY A 136 10.01 0.70 -9.52
C GLY A 136 10.11 1.01 -8.03
N VAL A 137 10.70 2.18 -7.75
CA VAL A 137 10.85 2.76 -6.41
C VAL A 137 9.70 3.73 -6.12
N TYR A 138 8.96 3.47 -5.06
CA TYR A 138 7.90 4.34 -4.57
C TYR A 138 8.45 5.40 -3.61
N CYS A 139 7.90 6.61 -3.60
CA CYS A 139 8.27 7.64 -2.65
C CYS A 139 7.05 8.12 -1.88
N MET A 140 7.11 8.01 -0.55
CA MET A 140 6.12 8.64 0.32
C MET A 140 6.55 10.07 0.64
N VAL A 141 5.66 11.03 0.39
CA VAL A 141 5.69 12.40 0.90
C VAL A 141 4.52 12.66 1.84
N GLY A 142 4.51 13.80 2.55
CA GLY A 142 3.48 14.10 3.55
C GLY A 142 2.13 14.55 2.97
N GLY A 143 2.13 15.28 1.85
CA GLY A 143 0.91 15.93 1.32
C GLY A 143 0.36 17.03 2.25
N PRO A 144 -0.90 17.48 2.05
CA PRO A 144 -1.90 16.99 1.08
C PRO A 144 -1.82 17.67 -0.30
N ASN A 145 -1.02 18.72 -0.46
CA ASN A 145 -0.79 19.30 -1.79
C ASN A 145 0.03 18.32 -2.65
N PHE A 146 -0.21 18.37 -3.96
CA PHE A 146 0.64 17.73 -4.95
C PHE A 146 2.04 18.36 -4.97
N GLU A 147 2.99 17.61 -5.52
CA GLU A 147 4.37 18.07 -5.67
C GLU A 147 4.44 19.27 -6.63
N SER A 148 5.22 20.26 -6.24
CA SER A 148 5.67 21.31 -7.16
C SER A 148 6.60 20.73 -8.22
N ILE A 149 6.78 21.46 -9.33
CA ILE A 149 7.72 21.09 -10.41
C ILE A 149 9.15 20.86 -9.87
N ALA A 150 9.58 21.66 -8.88
CA ALA A 150 10.90 21.52 -8.28
C ALA A 150 11.04 20.21 -7.48
N GLU A 151 10.02 19.86 -6.69
CA GLU A 151 9.95 18.60 -5.94
C GLU A 151 9.88 17.41 -6.89
N ALA A 152 9.03 17.46 -7.92
CA ALA A 152 8.94 16.43 -8.94
C ALA A 152 10.28 16.14 -9.63
N ARG A 153 11.03 17.20 -9.97
CA ARG A 153 12.37 17.08 -10.55
C ARG A 153 13.40 16.57 -9.54
N LEU A 154 13.25 16.88 -8.25
CA LEU A 154 14.10 16.33 -7.20
C LEU A 154 13.88 14.83 -7.07
N LEU A 155 12.62 14.40 -6.91
CA LEU A 155 12.26 12.99 -6.77
C LEU A 155 12.76 12.17 -7.96
N HIS A 156 12.59 12.69 -9.18
CA HIS A 156 13.10 12.04 -10.37
C HIS A 156 14.63 11.86 -10.37
N ARG A 157 15.39 12.85 -9.84
CA ARG A 157 16.86 12.73 -9.70
C ARG A 157 17.29 11.74 -8.61
N LEU A 158 16.37 11.35 -7.73
CA LEU A 158 16.60 10.32 -6.71
C LEU A 158 16.17 8.93 -7.21
N ASP A 159 15.96 8.76 -8.52
CA ASP A 159 15.47 7.53 -9.14
C ASP A 159 14.13 7.03 -8.56
N VAL A 160 13.26 7.98 -8.19
CA VAL A 160 11.87 7.67 -7.82
C VAL A 160 11.03 7.49 -9.08
N ASP A 161 10.28 6.40 -9.12
CA ASP A 161 9.41 5.99 -10.21
C ASP A 161 7.95 6.45 -9.99
N ALA A 162 7.46 6.32 -8.75
CA ALA A 162 6.16 6.83 -8.36
C ALA A 162 6.24 7.54 -7.01
N VAL A 163 5.50 8.64 -6.87
CA VAL A 163 5.28 9.31 -5.59
C VAL A 163 3.95 8.86 -4.99
N GLY A 164 3.62 9.32 -3.80
CA GLY A 164 2.34 9.24 -3.14
C GLY A 164 2.49 9.61 -1.67
N MET A 165 1.47 9.41 -0.86
CA MET A 165 1.42 9.94 0.52
C MET A 165 0.97 8.88 1.56
N SER A 166 1.16 7.59 1.24
CA SER A 166 0.83 6.45 2.12
C SER A 166 1.80 5.28 1.92
N THR A 167 1.37 4.08 2.32
CA THR A 167 1.98 2.79 2.04
C THR A 167 3.24 2.54 2.86
N ALA A 168 4.22 3.45 2.85
CA ALA A 168 5.49 3.25 3.57
C ALA A 168 5.31 3.00 5.09
N PRO A 169 4.40 3.68 5.83
CA PRO A 169 4.18 3.40 7.23
C PRO A 169 3.57 2.02 7.47
N GLU A 170 2.60 1.60 6.65
CA GLU A 170 1.97 0.28 6.75
C GLU A 170 2.97 -0.84 6.43
N VAL A 171 3.80 -0.64 5.40
CA VAL A 171 4.89 -1.57 5.03
C VAL A 171 5.89 -1.73 6.16
N LEU A 172 6.26 -0.62 6.82
CA LEU A 172 7.19 -0.64 7.95
C LEU A 172 6.61 -1.40 9.15
N VAL A 173 5.35 -1.16 9.51
CA VAL A 173 4.68 -1.87 10.61
C VAL A 173 4.49 -3.36 10.28
N ALA A 174 4.09 -3.70 9.06
CA ALA A 174 3.96 -5.09 8.62
C ALA A 174 5.31 -5.82 8.67
N SER A 175 6.37 -5.17 8.21
CA SER A 175 7.73 -5.71 8.24
C SER A 175 8.25 -5.90 9.68
N HIS A 176 7.99 -4.94 10.57
CA HIS A 176 8.30 -5.05 11.98
C HIS A 176 7.65 -6.29 12.60
N CYS A 177 6.39 -6.55 12.26
CA CYS A 177 5.64 -7.76 12.67
C CYS A 177 6.02 -9.05 11.92
N GLY A 178 7.05 -9.03 11.07
CA GLY A 178 7.51 -10.21 10.32
C GLY A 178 6.59 -10.66 9.18
N MET A 179 5.67 -9.80 8.72
CA MET A 179 4.77 -10.10 7.61
C MET A 179 5.50 -9.93 6.27
N LYS A 180 5.17 -10.79 5.30
CA LYS A 180 5.57 -10.58 3.92
C LYS A 180 4.72 -9.48 3.30
N VAL A 181 5.37 -8.60 2.53
CA VAL A 181 4.72 -7.44 1.91
C VAL A 181 4.82 -7.54 0.40
N PHE A 182 3.71 -7.26 -0.27
CA PHE A 182 3.63 -6.98 -1.70
C PHE A 182 3.02 -5.59 -1.88
N GLY A 183 3.63 -4.76 -2.74
CA GLY A 183 3.17 -3.41 -3.02
C GLY A 183 2.84 -3.24 -4.49
N LEU A 184 1.73 -2.57 -4.77
CA LEU A 184 1.27 -2.26 -6.11
C LEU A 184 0.73 -0.84 -6.15
N SER A 185 1.19 -0.03 -7.10
CA SER A 185 0.66 1.30 -7.37
C SER A 185 -0.04 1.29 -8.73
N LEU A 186 -1.25 1.85 -8.77
CA LEU A 186 -1.88 2.25 -10.02
C LEU A 186 -1.42 3.66 -10.34
N ILE A 187 -0.90 3.86 -11.55
CA ILE A 187 -0.43 5.17 -12.00
C ILE A 187 -1.62 5.94 -12.52
N THR A 188 -1.98 7.04 -11.86
CA THR A 188 -3.25 7.74 -12.10
C THR A 188 -3.08 9.10 -12.77
N ASN A 189 -1.84 9.59 -12.85
CA ASN A 189 -1.44 10.79 -13.57
C ASN A 189 0.07 10.76 -13.83
N LYS A 190 0.54 11.68 -14.68
CA LYS A 190 1.95 12.05 -14.79
C LYS A 190 2.21 13.28 -13.94
N VAL A 191 3.43 13.45 -13.42
CA VAL A 191 3.75 14.64 -12.62
C VAL A 191 4.26 15.72 -13.54
N VAL A 192 3.72 16.92 -13.37
CA VAL A 192 4.12 18.08 -14.15
C VAL A 192 5.58 18.43 -13.83
N LYS A 193 6.43 18.46 -14.86
CA LYS A 193 7.86 18.78 -14.73
C LYS A 193 8.31 19.96 -15.57
N SER A 194 7.47 20.50 -16.46
CA SER A 194 7.74 21.75 -17.17
C SER A 194 6.90 22.89 -16.60
N TYR A 195 7.46 24.11 -16.61
CA TYR A 195 6.69 25.33 -16.34
C TYR A 195 5.82 25.73 -17.55
N GLU A 196 6.00 25.05 -18.68
CA GLU A 196 5.24 25.25 -19.93
C GLU A 196 4.02 24.32 -20.02
N ASP A 197 3.96 23.30 -19.17
CA ASP A 197 2.85 22.37 -19.09
C ASP A 197 1.67 23.05 -18.35
N ASN A 198 0.50 23.06 -18.99
CA ASN A 198 -0.72 23.62 -18.41
C ASN A 198 -1.62 22.54 -17.78
N GLU A 199 -1.16 21.29 -17.68
CA GLU A 199 -1.93 20.22 -17.08
C GLU A 199 -2.03 20.43 -15.57
N THR A 200 -3.26 20.51 -15.06
CA THR A 200 -3.53 20.54 -13.62
C THR A 200 -4.00 19.17 -13.16
N VAL A 201 -3.30 18.60 -12.18
CA VAL A 201 -3.71 17.34 -11.56
C VAL A 201 -4.97 17.60 -10.72
N ASN A 202 -6.03 16.83 -10.97
CA ASN A 202 -7.24 16.85 -10.16
C ASN A 202 -7.60 15.44 -9.66
N HIS A 203 -8.33 15.39 -8.54
CA HIS A 203 -8.68 14.12 -7.88
C HIS A 203 -9.69 13.29 -8.69
N GLU A 204 -10.53 13.93 -9.51
CA GLU A 204 -11.58 13.26 -10.28
C GLU A 204 -11.01 12.36 -11.38
N ALA A 205 -10.04 12.87 -12.14
CA ALA A 205 -9.35 12.11 -13.19
C ALA A 205 -8.72 10.82 -12.65
N VAL A 206 -8.28 10.84 -11.40
CA VAL A 206 -7.65 9.70 -10.75
C VAL A 206 -8.65 8.63 -10.37
N LEU A 207 -9.84 9.01 -9.90
CA LEU A 207 -10.92 8.06 -9.65
C LEU A 207 -11.40 7.41 -10.96
N GLU A 208 -11.40 8.13 -12.07
CA GLU A 208 -11.79 7.62 -13.38
C GLU A 208 -10.83 6.53 -13.88
N VAL A 209 -9.52 6.76 -13.74
CA VAL A 209 -8.49 5.79 -14.10
C VAL A 209 -8.55 4.53 -13.22
N SER A 210 -8.78 4.71 -11.91
CA SER A 210 -9.02 3.59 -10.99
C SER A 210 -10.21 2.75 -11.42
N LYS A 211 -11.30 3.38 -11.84
CA LYS A 211 -12.48 2.66 -12.34
C LYS A 211 -12.15 1.88 -13.61
N MET A 212 -11.42 2.46 -14.57
CA MET A 212 -11.03 1.79 -15.81
C MET A 212 -10.16 0.55 -15.60
N ARG A 213 -9.33 0.54 -14.55
CA ARG A 213 -8.39 -0.57 -14.27
C ARG A 213 -8.84 -1.52 -13.16
N SER A 214 -9.99 -1.26 -12.54
CA SER A 214 -10.51 -2.02 -11.39
C SER A 214 -10.60 -3.53 -11.66
N GLU A 215 -11.23 -3.96 -12.76
CA GLU A 215 -11.36 -5.38 -13.10
C GLU A 215 -10.02 -6.08 -13.33
N THR A 216 -9.07 -5.37 -13.97
CA THR A 216 -7.71 -5.88 -14.20
C THR A 216 -6.98 -6.07 -12.88
N LEU A 217 -7.06 -5.08 -11.99
CA LEU A 217 -6.47 -5.13 -10.65
C LEU A 217 -7.10 -6.24 -9.80
N GLN A 218 -8.41 -6.37 -9.84
CA GLN A 218 -9.14 -7.44 -9.16
C GLN A 218 -8.69 -8.81 -9.61
N THR A 219 -8.58 -9.02 -10.92
CA THR A 219 -8.11 -10.29 -11.48
C THR A 219 -6.67 -10.58 -11.05
N LEU A 220 -5.78 -9.59 -11.15
CA LEU A 220 -4.37 -9.72 -10.74
C LEU A 220 -4.24 -10.09 -9.25
N VAL A 221 -4.93 -9.37 -8.37
CA VAL A 221 -4.88 -9.61 -6.92
C VAL A 221 -5.49 -10.97 -6.57
N THR A 222 -6.60 -11.35 -7.21
CA THR A 222 -7.25 -12.65 -7.01
C THR A 222 -6.33 -13.81 -7.42
N GLU A 223 -5.70 -13.71 -8.59
CA GLU A 223 -4.73 -14.70 -9.07
C GLU A 223 -3.49 -14.77 -8.18
N LEU A 224 -3.01 -13.60 -7.70
CA LEU A 224 -1.86 -13.54 -6.82
C LEU A 224 -2.13 -14.31 -5.53
N ILE A 225 -3.25 -14.02 -4.86
CA ILE A 225 -3.65 -14.68 -3.62
C ILE A 225 -3.88 -16.17 -3.85
N SER A 226 -4.51 -16.55 -4.97
CA SER A 226 -4.78 -17.95 -5.30
C SER A 226 -3.52 -18.79 -5.53
N ARG A 227 -2.42 -18.15 -5.92
CA ARG A 227 -1.11 -18.78 -6.16
C ARG A 227 -0.14 -18.64 -4.99
N MET A 228 -0.50 -17.90 -3.94
CA MET A 228 0.31 -17.87 -2.73
C MET A 228 0.26 -19.26 -2.09
N ASP A 229 1.43 -19.80 -1.74
CA ASP A 229 1.54 -20.94 -0.83
C ASP A 229 1.13 -20.48 0.57
N ILE A 230 -0.17 -20.30 0.77
CA ILE A 230 -0.77 -20.11 2.08
C ILE A 230 -0.71 -21.48 2.72
N ASN A 231 0.37 -21.76 3.46
CA ASN A 231 0.57 -23.03 4.15
C ASN A 231 -0.75 -23.54 4.73
N ASN A 232 -1.31 -24.58 4.11
CA ASN A 232 -2.38 -25.40 4.69
C ASN A 232 -1.77 -26.25 5.82
N ASN A 233 -1.14 -25.61 6.81
CA ASN A 233 -0.80 -26.26 8.07
C ASN A 233 -2.08 -26.31 8.92
N ASN A 234 -3.06 -27.06 8.43
CA ASN A 234 -3.90 -27.88 9.29
C ASN A 234 -3.05 -29.08 9.69
N THR A 235 -2.11 -28.87 10.61
CA THR A 235 -1.59 -29.95 11.43
C THR A 235 -2.29 -29.83 12.77
N VAL A 236 -3.29 -30.72 12.89
CA VAL A 236 -3.86 -31.37 14.09
C VAL A 236 -3.41 -30.83 15.44
#